data_AF-A0AAW9ABK5-F1
#
_entry.id   AF-A0AAW9ABK5-F1
#
_cell.length_a   1.000
_cell.length_b   1.000
_cell.length_c   1.000
_cell.angle_alpha   90.00
_cell.angle_beta   90.00
_cell.angle_gamma   90.00
#
_symmetry.space_group_name_H-M   'P 1'
#
loop_
_entity.id
_entity.type
_entity.pdbx_description
1 polymer ?
#
loop_
_entity_poly.entity_id
_entity_poly.type
_entity_poly.pdbx_seq_one_letter_code
_entity_poly.pdbx_strand_id
1 'polypeptide(L)'
;MHEHLRKSLDQSIPEQVRLKDEQKRAIVAEAHRRLENESPSRKPTLKPLIATVAVVGLAVFLGVPYIQNEIGEQAIEELAHADALQKVSIPGENLTTLINAIYVDETKEMIYSDGKRIYAFDTESSTKEILVDGDENISGYEVAANESWIVWKQEDVEGYFVLNRLNGEIRNIPDELHGMRIEGDQLIYTSVSWGDVWLTRLDLTTLEQTRLYDKLQKMYGQYAFGEGKLVLGDPYTENDPNQVPFSVYDLQTNQKIGSFVFPYESVYNLTVSENRVFAELYNEGDEMATLGYVDLTDGKLYTVETPDFVTYAVYRDVLALSTPETSSNTVELFKIKNNKTHALPVLAHIQERLVRPRFTPEGILVVNVENAGFYSMYVVDANKLD
;
A
#
# COMPACT_ATOMS: atom_id res chain seq x y z
N MET A 1 18.11 82.22 -11.92
CA MET A 1 17.68 81.85 -10.55
C MET A 1 18.61 80.87 -9.84
N HIS A 2 19.57 80.21 -10.51
CA HIS A 2 20.57 79.35 -9.84
C HIS A 2 21.85 80.05 -9.34
N GLU A 3 22.25 81.20 -9.91
CA GLU A 3 23.45 81.92 -9.43
C GLU A 3 23.26 82.60 -8.07
N HIS A 4 22.02 82.98 -7.72
CA HIS A 4 21.71 83.60 -6.44
C HIS A 4 21.78 82.62 -5.24
N LEU A 5 21.54 81.33 -5.48
CA LEU A 5 21.64 80.28 -4.45
C LEU A 5 23.09 79.90 -4.14
N ARG A 6 23.98 79.93 -5.13
CA ARG A 6 25.39 79.58 -4.93
C ARG A 6 26.14 80.66 -4.13
N LYS A 7 25.80 81.93 -4.39
CA LYS A 7 26.42 83.08 -3.70
C LYS A 7 25.95 83.22 -2.24
N SER A 8 24.72 82.79 -1.91
CA SER A 8 24.22 82.83 -0.52
C SER A 8 24.77 81.69 0.34
N LEU A 9 25.02 80.51 -0.25
CA LEU A 9 25.67 79.38 0.44
C LEU A 9 27.15 79.65 0.74
N ASP A 10 27.88 80.28 -0.17
CA ASP A 10 29.31 80.58 0.00
C ASP A 10 29.62 81.70 1.01
N GLN A 11 28.63 82.49 1.41
CA GLN A 11 28.76 83.49 2.49
C GLN A 11 28.35 82.94 3.87
N SER A 12 27.79 81.73 3.94
CA SER A 12 27.31 81.12 5.18
C SER A 12 28.33 80.21 5.88
N ILE A 13 29.52 80.03 5.30
CA ILE A 13 30.58 79.19 5.86
C ILE A 13 31.67 80.10 6.47
N PRO A 14 31.97 79.97 7.77
CA PRO A 14 33.02 80.75 8.42
C PRO A 14 34.36 80.59 7.68
N GLU A 15 35.10 81.68 7.46
CA GLU A 15 36.40 81.70 6.75
C GLU A 15 37.42 80.68 7.29
N GLN A 16 37.23 80.21 8.52
CA GLN A 16 38.09 79.25 9.20
C GLN A 16 37.99 77.81 8.66
N VAL A 17 37.03 77.51 7.77
CA VAL A 17 36.83 76.17 7.15
C VAL A 17 37.07 76.17 5.64
N ARG A 18 37.57 77.27 5.06
CA ARG A 18 37.99 77.30 3.65
C ARG A 18 39.46 76.89 3.51
N LEU A 19 39.68 75.66 3.06
CA LEU A 19 40.98 75.19 2.61
C LEU A 19 41.47 76.06 1.45
N LYS A 20 42.65 76.69 1.62
CA LYS A 20 43.29 77.52 0.60
C LYS A 20 43.64 76.65 -0.62
N ASP A 21 43.54 77.21 -1.82
CA ASP A 21 43.70 76.44 -3.07
C ASP A 21 45.08 75.78 -3.23
N GLU A 22 46.10 76.27 -2.53
CA GLU A 22 47.42 75.64 -2.43
C GLU A 22 47.37 74.26 -1.75
N GLN A 23 46.54 74.08 -0.71
CA GLN A 23 46.36 72.79 -0.04
C GLN A 23 45.60 71.79 -0.90
N LYS A 24 44.66 72.25 -1.73
CA LYS A 24 43.97 71.39 -2.70
C LYS A 24 44.91 70.88 -3.79
N ARG A 25 45.80 71.74 -4.30
CA ARG A 25 46.82 71.34 -5.28
C ARG A 25 47.83 70.36 -4.69
N ALA A 26 48.23 70.55 -3.43
CA ALA A 26 49.10 69.61 -2.72
C ALA A 26 48.46 68.22 -2.53
N ILE A 27 47.17 68.16 -2.21
CA ILE A 27 46.43 66.88 -2.08
C ILE A 27 46.33 66.14 -3.41
N VAL A 28 46.05 66.85 -4.52
CA VAL A 28 45.93 66.23 -5.84
C VAL A 28 47.30 65.75 -6.36
N ALA A 29 48.37 66.51 -6.11
CA ALA A 29 49.74 66.10 -6.47
C ALA A 29 50.20 64.87 -5.67
N GLU A 30 49.91 64.81 -4.37
CA GLU A 30 50.22 63.65 -3.52
C GLU A 30 49.37 62.43 -3.88
N ALA A 31 48.13 62.62 -4.33
CA ALA A 31 47.26 61.55 -4.82
C ALA A 31 47.74 60.94 -6.14
N HIS A 32 48.21 61.77 -7.10
CA HIS A 32 48.79 61.26 -8.34
C HIS A 32 50.13 60.54 -8.12
N ARG A 33 50.96 61.00 -7.18
CA ARG A 33 52.22 60.33 -6.83
C ARG A 33 52.02 58.94 -6.20
N ARG A 34 50.87 58.69 -5.55
CA ARG A 34 50.50 57.38 -4.98
C ARG A 34 49.91 56.42 -6.01
N LEU A 35 49.34 56.94 -7.11
CA LEU A 35 48.77 56.12 -8.18
C LEU A 35 49.83 55.62 -9.18
N GLU A 36 50.96 56.32 -9.33
CA GLU A 36 52.01 55.94 -10.31
C GLU A 36 53.08 54.97 -9.76
N ASN A 37 53.15 54.73 -8.44
CA ASN A 37 54.26 53.98 -7.82
C ASN A 37 53.89 52.63 -7.16
N GLU A 38 52.68 52.08 -7.36
CA GLU A 38 52.35 50.73 -6.87
C GLU A 38 51.99 49.77 -8.02
N SER A 39 52.96 48.94 -8.39
CA SER A 39 52.74 47.71 -9.17
C SER A 39 51.86 46.71 -8.38
N PRO A 40 50.96 45.94 -9.02
CA PRO A 40 49.90 45.22 -8.32
C PRO A 40 50.40 43.90 -7.71
N SER A 41 50.46 43.83 -6.38
CA SER A 41 50.51 42.57 -5.63
C SER A 41 49.13 42.29 -5.03
N ARG A 42 48.29 41.53 -5.75
CA ARG A 42 47.01 41.01 -5.23
C ARG A 42 47.25 40.08 -4.04
N LYS A 43 46.66 40.39 -2.88
CA LYS A 43 46.29 39.40 -1.85
C LYS A 43 44.80 39.52 -1.55
N PRO A 44 44.00 38.44 -1.69
CA PRO A 44 42.58 38.49 -1.34
C PRO A 44 42.40 38.28 0.17
N THR A 45 41.50 39.07 0.76
CA THR A 45 41.11 39.04 2.18
C THR A 45 40.01 38.01 2.42
N LEU A 46 40.33 36.96 3.18
CA LEU A 46 39.51 35.76 3.42
C LEU A 46 38.58 35.89 4.64
N LYS A 47 38.00 37.06 4.90
CA LYS A 47 37.20 37.31 6.13
C LYS A 47 35.67 37.12 6.05
N PRO A 48 34.99 37.04 4.89
CA PRO A 48 33.58 36.66 4.87
C PRO A 48 33.35 35.13 4.76
N LEU A 49 34.37 34.34 4.41
CA LEU A 49 34.22 32.89 4.21
C LEU A 49 34.09 32.10 5.52
N ILE A 50 34.76 32.55 6.59
CA ILE A 50 34.83 31.83 7.87
C ILE A 50 33.49 31.87 8.61
N ALA A 51 32.74 32.98 8.51
CA ALA A 51 31.42 33.10 9.14
C ALA A 51 30.38 32.18 8.46
N THR A 52 30.40 32.09 7.12
CA THR A 52 29.52 31.18 6.37
C THR A 52 29.87 29.72 6.63
N VAL A 53 31.17 29.37 6.71
CA VAL A 53 31.62 28.02 7.09
C VAL A 53 31.24 27.69 8.54
N ALA A 54 31.29 28.65 9.46
CA ALA A 54 30.89 28.44 10.84
C ALA A 54 29.37 28.22 10.98
N VAL A 55 28.53 28.96 10.24
CA VAL A 55 27.06 28.78 10.26
C VAL A 55 26.66 27.48 9.57
N VAL A 56 27.23 27.15 8.41
CA VAL A 56 27.00 25.86 7.73
C VAL A 56 27.54 24.71 8.58
N GLY A 57 28.71 24.88 9.20
CA GLY A 57 29.27 23.90 10.14
C GLY A 57 28.41 23.69 11.37
N LEU A 58 27.80 24.74 11.93
CA LEU A 58 26.87 24.62 13.05
C LEU A 58 25.55 23.96 12.64
N ALA A 59 25.04 24.28 11.44
CA ALA A 59 23.84 23.64 10.89
C ALA A 59 24.06 22.15 10.60
N VAL A 60 25.23 21.78 10.09
CA VAL A 60 25.65 20.38 9.93
C VAL A 60 25.87 19.73 11.30
N PHE A 61 26.54 20.38 12.24
CA PHE A 61 26.81 19.81 13.57
C PHE A 61 25.56 19.64 14.44
N LEU A 62 24.53 20.46 14.24
CA LEU A 62 23.23 20.33 14.91
C LEU A 62 22.27 19.41 14.14
N GLY A 63 22.33 19.40 12.81
CA GLY A 63 21.48 18.56 11.95
C GLY A 63 21.95 17.11 11.88
N VAL A 64 23.26 16.84 11.87
CA VAL A 64 23.83 15.49 11.79
C VAL A 64 23.41 14.59 12.95
N PRO A 65 23.47 15.00 14.24
CA PRO A 65 23.01 14.12 15.32
C PRO A 65 21.49 13.90 15.29
N TYR A 66 20.70 14.83 14.76
CA TYR A 66 19.26 14.65 14.59
C TYR A 66 18.96 13.63 13.49
N ILE A 67 19.61 13.79 12.32
CA ILE A 67 19.50 12.86 11.18
C ILE A 67 20.09 11.48 11.54
N GLN A 68 21.16 11.42 12.32
CA GLN A 68 21.76 10.14 12.78
C GLN A 68 20.89 9.43 13.82
N ASN A 69 20.16 10.15 14.67
CA ASN A 69 19.18 9.53 15.56
C ASN A 69 17.99 8.97 14.77
N GLU A 70 17.46 9.74 13.81
CA GLU A 70 16.30 9.32 13.00
C GLU A 70 16.64 8.14 12.08
N ILE A 71 17.81 8.17 11.41
CA ILE A 71 18.32 7.03 10.62
C ILE A 71 18.68 5.85 11.54
N GLY A 72 19.19 6.11 12.75
CA GLY A 72 19.53 5.07 13.72
C GLY A 72 18.31 4.35 14.26
N GLU A 73 17.25 5.07 14.59
CA GLU A 73 15.96 4.52 15.05
C GLU A 73 15.28 3.73 13.93
N GLN A 74 15.24 4.25 12.69
CA GLN A 74 14.73 3.52 11.53
C GLN A 74 15.52 2.24 11.26
N ALA A 75 16.86 2.29 11.28
CA ALA A 75 17.69 1.12 11.04
C ALA A 75 17.57 0.05 12.15
N ILE A 76 17.33 0.48 13.40
CA ILE A 76 17.08 -0.44 14.52
C ILE A 76 15.70 -1.09 14.41
N GLU A 77 14.68 -0.33 13.99
CA GLU A 77 13.33 -0.84 13.77
C GLU A 77 13.25 -1.76 12.53
N GLU A 78 14.00 -1.45 11.47
CA GLU A 78 14.19 -2.33 10.32
C GLU A 78 14.88 -3.66 10.72
N LEU A 79 15.94 -3.60 11.53
CA LEU A 79 16.58 -4.80 12.09
C LEU A 79 15.64 -5.59 13.00
N ALA A 80 14.75 -4.91 13.74
CA ALA A 80 13.77 -5.56 14.60
C ALA A 80 12.73 -6.37 13.81
N HIS A 81 12.45 -5.99 12.56
CA HIS A 81 11.47 -6.66 11.71
C HIS A 81 12.08 -7.42 10.52
N ALA A 82 13.41 -7.56 10.46
CA ALA A 82 14.09 -8.25 9.37
C ALA A 82 13.63 -9.72 9.22
N ASP A 83 13.29 -10.39 10.33
CA ASP A 83 12.79 -11.76 10.34
C ASP A 83 11.29 -11.88 9.94
N ALA A 84 10.62 -10.74 9.73
CA ALA A 84 9.23 -10.68 9.28
C ALA A 84 9.12 -10.58 7.75
N LEU A 85 10.14 -10.08 7.05
CA LEU A 85 10.11 -9.81 5.61
C LEU A 85 10.95 -10.83 4.82
N GLN A 86 10.33 -11.46 3.82
CA GLN A 86 11.01 -12.35 2.87
C GLN A 86 10.76 -11.90 1.43
N LYS A 87 11.83 -11.76 0.63
CA LYS A 87 11.71 -11.60 -0.82
C LYS A 87 11.67 -12.98 -1.50
N VAL A 88 10.62 -13.24 -2.27
CA VAL A 88 10.45 -14.47 -3.06
C VAL A 88 10.58 -14.13 -4.54
N SER A 89 11.48 -14.80 -5.24
CA SER A 89 11.70 -14.61 -6.69
C SER A 89 11.66 -15.96 -7.38
N ILE A 90 10.79 -16.11 -8.39
CA ILE A 90 10.61 -17.38 -9.12
C ILE A 90 11.28 -17.25 -10.49
N PRO A 91 12.41 -17.95 -10.74
CA PRO A 91 13.15 -17.80 -11.99
C PRO A 91 12.32 -18.15 -13.23
N GLY A 92 12.30 -17.24 -14.21
CA GLY A 92 11.63 -17.44 -15.50
C GLY A 92 10.16 -17.02 -15.55
N GLU A 93 9.57 -16.60 -14.43
CA GLU A 93 8.17 -16.16 -14.37
C GLU A 93 8.04 -14.62 -14.44
N ASN A 94 6.85 -14.14 -14.84
CA ASN A 94 6.54 -12.71 -15.00
C ASN A 94 5.29 -12.27 -14.20
N LEU A 95 4.91 -10.98 -14.27
CA LEU A 95 3.80 -10.42 -13.49
C LEU A 95 2.53 -11.17 -13.75
N THR A 96 2.22 -11.38 -15.04
CA THR A 96 0.94 -11.89 -15.48
C THR A 96 0.68 -13.26 -14.86
N THR A 97 1.74 -14.03 -14.64
CA THR A 97 1.72 -15.31 -13.93
C THR A 97 1.56 -15.13 -12.41
N LEU A 98 2.31 -14.21 -11.79
CA LEU A 98 2.43 -14.13 -10.32
C LEU A 98 1.47 -13.14 -9.64
N ILE A 99 0.77 -12.31 -10.42
CA ILE A 99 -0.17 -11.27 -9.92
C ILE A 99 -1.36 -11.89 -9.17
N ASN A 100 -1.72 -13.13 -9.49
CA ASN A 100 -2.79 -13.90 -8.86
C ASN A 100 -2.26 -15.11 -8.08
N ALA A 101 -0.95 -15.19 -7.82
CA ALA A 101 -0.39 -16.29 -7.06
C ALA A 101 -0.94 -16.32 -5.63
N ILE A 102 -1.24 -17.53 -5.16
CA ILE A 102 -1.79 -17.82 -3.84
C ILE A 102 -0.65 -18.31 -2.97
N TYR A 103 -0.43 -17.68 -1.82
CA TYR A 103 0.48 -18.20 -0.81
C TYR A 103 -0.29 -19.14 0.11
N VAL A 104 0.28 -20.32 0.39
CA VAL A 104 -0.28 -21.31 1.32
C VAL A 104 0.62 -21.38 2.55
N ASP A 105 0.11 -20.92 3.68
CA ASP A 105 0.87 -20.72 4.92
C ASP A 105 1.42 -22.02 5.50
N GLU A 106 0.62 -23.09 5.47
CA GLU A 106 0.98 -24.39 6.05
C GLU A 106 2.16 -25.05 5.34
N THR A 107 2.24 -24.88 4.02
CA THR A 107 3.30 -25.48 3.19
C THR A 107 4.38 -24.48 2.79
N LYS A 108 4.15 -23.19 3.02
CA LYS A 108 5.00 -22.06 2.59
C LYS A 108 5.26 -22.06 1.08
N GLU A 109 4.23 -22.40 0.32
CA GLU A 109 4.30 -22.50 -1.13
C GLU A 109 3.56 -21.34 -1.80
N MET A 110 4.10 -20.90 -2.93
CA MET A 110 3.38 -20.07 -3.89
C MET A 110 2.76 -20.95 -4.95
N ILE A 111 1.43 -20.99 -5.00
CA ILE A 111 0.66 -21.68 -6.03
C ILE A 111 0.29 -20.68 -7.13
N TYR A 112 0.63 -20.99 -8.37
CA TYR A 112 0.39 -20.10 -9.51
C TYR A 112 0.15 -20.87 -10.80
N SER A 113 -0.45 -20.21 -11.80
CA SER A 113 -0.69 -20.77 -13.12
C SER A 113 0.03 -19.98 -14.20
N ASP A 114 0.67 -20.68 -15.15
CA ASP A 114 1.22 -20.07 -16.38
C ASP A 114 0.21 -20.00 -17.54
N GLY A 115 -1.05 -20.34 -17.27
CA GLY A 115 -2.11 -20.45 -18.26
C GLY A 115 -2.24 -21.84 -18.88
N LYS A 116 -1.36 -22.80 -18.54
CA LYS A 116 -1.47 -24.21 -18.97
C LYS A 116 -1.28 -25.19 -17.82
N ARG A 117 -0.42 -24.82 -16.88
CA ARG A 117 -0.03 -25.65 -15.75
C ARG A 117 -0.22 -24.89 -14.46
N ILE A 118 -0.48 -25.63 -13.39
CA ILE A 118 -0.46 -25.10 -12.03
C ILE A 118 0.81 -25.62 -11.36
N TYR A 119 1.57 -24.71 -10.77
CA TYR A 119 2.83 -25.01 -10.08
C TYR A 119 2.70 -24.72 -8.59
N ALA A 120 3.43 -25.47 -7.78
CA ALA A 120 3.84 -25.06 -6.44
C ALA A 120 5.30 -24.62 -6.49
N PHE A 121 5.61 -23.49 -5.88
CA PHE A 121 6.97 -23.07 -5.61
C PHE A 121 7.18 -22.94 -4.10
N ASP A 122 7.98 -23.84 -3.53
CA ASP A 122 8.37 -23.80 -2.12
C ASP A 122 9.34 -22.62 -1.89
N THR A 123 8.95 -21.68 -1.04
CA THR A 123 9.73 -20.45 -0.82
C THR A 123 10.97 -20.66 0.05
N GLU A 124 11.07 -21.76 0.79
CA GLU A 124 12.22 -22.10 1.63
C GLU A 124 13.26 -22.90 0.83
N SER A 125 12.82 -23.94 0.12
CA SER A 125 13.71 -24.81 -0.67
C SER A 125 14.00 -24.28 -2.08
N SER A 126 13.24 -23.27 -2.54
CA SER A 126 13.29 -22.72 -3.90
C SER A 126 13.06 -23.79 -4.99
N THR A 127 12.27 -24.81 -4.68
CA THR A 127 11.93 -25.88 -5.62
C THR A 127 10.59 -25.60 -6.28
N LYS A 128 10.49 -25.98 -7.57
CA LYS A 128 9.27 -25.87 -8.36
C LYS A 128 8.72 -27.26 -8.68
N GLU A 129 7.48 -27.50 -8.34
CA GLU A 129 6.72 -28.71 -8.65
C GLU A 129 5.56 -28.39 -9.60
N ILE A 130 5.24 -29.31 -10.50
CA ILE A 130 4.04 -29.24 -11.34
C ILE A 130 2.93 -30.00 -10.61
N LEU A 131 1.88 -29.29 -10.20
CA LEU A 131 0.72 -29.86 -9.52
C LEU A 131 -0.33 -30.34 -10.54
N VAL A 132 -0.50 -29.58 -11.62
CA VAL A 132 -1.43 -29.89 -12.71
C VAL A 132 -0.73 -29.65 -14.04
N ASP A 133 -0.74 -30.66 -14.91
CA ASP A 133 -0.35 -30.55 -16.31
C ASP A 133 -1.62 -30.51 -17.16
N GLY A 134 -2.06 -29.31 -17.53
CA GLY A 134 -3.25 -29.12 -18.35
C GLY A 134 -2.93 -29.30 -19.83
N ASP A 135 -3.66 -30.18 -20.51
CA ASP A 135 -3.64 -30.28 -21.97
C ASP A 135 -4.31 -29.05 -22.63
N GLU A 136 -5.25 -28.42 -21.92
CA GLU A 136 -5.98 -27.20 -22.31
C GLU A 136 -5.57 -25.99 -21.45
N ASN A 137 -5.91 -24.78 -21.92
CA ASN A 137 -5.59 -23.55 -21.20
C ASN A 137 -6.30 -23.50 -19.84
N ILE A 138 -5.57 -23.11 -18.80
CA ILE A 138 -6.10 -22.88 -17.45
C ILE A 138 -6.32 -21.37 -17.28
N SER A 139 -7.53 -21.00 -16.85
CA SER A 139 -7.84 -19.61 -16.50
C SER A 139 -7.07 -19.20 -15.25
N GLY A 140 -6.08 -18.32 -15.41
CA GLY A 140 -5.24 -17.85 -14.30
C GLY A 140 -5.95 -16.95 -13.26
N TYR A 141 -7.21 -16.58 -13.51
CA TYR A 141 -8.05 -15.81 -12.58
C TYR A 141 -8.99 -16.68 -11.76
N GLU A 142 -9.17 -17.94 -12.15
CA GLU A 142 -10.14 -18.86 -11.58
C GLU A 142 -9.39 -20.06 -10.98
N VAL A 143 -8.46 -19.77 -10.08
CA VAL A 143 -7.75 -20.76 -9.27
C VAL A 143 -7.98 -20.44 -7.80
N ALA A 144 -8.32 -21.45 -7.01
CA ALA A 144 -8.33 -21.40 -5.56
C ALA A 144 -7.52 -22.59 -5.02
N ALA A 145 -6.76 -22.40 -3.95
CA ALA A 145 -5.91 -23.45 -3.42
C ALA A 145 -5.67 -23.29 -1.91
N ASN A 146 -5.43 -24.40 -1.24
CA ASN A 146 -4.86 -24.49 0.10
C ASN A 146 -3.88 -25.68 0.17
N GLU A 147 -3.51 -26.10 1.38
CA GLU A 147 -2.58 -27.20 1.62
C GLU A 147 -3.09 -28.55 1.10
N SER A 148 -4.41 -28.72 1.03
CA SER A 148 -5.07 -30.00 0.73
C SER A 148 -5.72 -30.04 -0.66
N TRP A 149 -6.11 -28.90 -1.22
CA TRP A 149 -6.98 -28.82 -2.40
C TRP A 149 -6.54 -27.76 -3.39
N ILE A 150 -6.83 -28.00 -4.67
CA ILE A 150 -6.75 -27.00 -5.75
C ILE A 150 -8.04 -27.09 -6.57
N VAL A 151 -8.66 -25.94 -6.81
CA VAL A 151 -9.83 -25.83 -7.69
C VAL A 151 -9.49 -24.87 -8.82
N TRP A 152 -9.74 -25.28 -10.06
CA TRP A 152 -9.45 -24.43 -11.22
C TRP A 152 -10.43 -24.59 -12.38
N LYS A 153 -10.47 -23.58 -13.24
CA LYS A 153 -11.17 -23.62 -14.53
C LYS A 153 -10.20 -23.91 -15.67
N GLN A 154 -10.56 -24.86 -16.54
CA GLN A 154 -9.98 -24.97 -17.88
C GLN A 154 -10.88 -24.24 -18.87
N GLU A 155 -10.28 -23.51 -19.81
CA GLU A 155 -10.98 -22.90 -20.93
C GLU A 155 -11.67 -24.00 -21.75
N ASP A 156 -12.86 -23.70 -22.28
CA ASP A 156 -13.67 -24.58 -23.13
C ASP A 156 -14.12 -25.92 -22.53
N VAL A 157 -13.78 -26.23 -21.28
CA VAL A 157 -14.30 -27.40 -20.55
C VAL A 157 -15.46 -26.97 -19.65
N GLU A 158 -16.55 -27.73 -19.63
CA GLU A 158 -17.68 -27.47 -18.73
C GLU A 158 -17.30 -27.77 -17.27
N GLY A 159 -17.73 -26.88 -16.36
CA GLY A 159 -17.45 -27.01 -14.93
C GLY A 159 -16.01 -26.66 -14.52
N TYR A 160 -15.65 -27.06 -13.31
CA TYR A 160 -14.39 -26.80 -12.65
C TYR A 160 -13.74 -28.10 -12.21
N PHE A 161 -12.42 -28.12 -12.15
CA PHE A 161 -11.67 -29.26 -11.68
C PHE A 161 -11.28 -29.06 -10.22
N VAL A 162 -11.26 -30.15 -9.48
CA VAL A 162 -10.79 -30.23 -8.09
C VAL A 162 -9.71 -31.28 -8.02
N LEU A 163 -8.55 -30.92 -7.49
CA LEU A 163 -7.46 -31.83 -7.16
C LEU A 163 -7.38 -31.96 -5.65
N ASN A 164 -7.43 -33.19 -5.15
CA ASN A 164 -6.96 -33.52 -3.81
C ASN A 164 -5.44 -33.71 -3.85
N ARG A 165 -4.71 -32.81 -3.19
CA ARG A 165 -3.23 -32.79 -3.19
C ARG A 165 -2.62 -33.97 -2.42
N LEU A 166 -3.36 -34.57 -1.49
CA LEU A 166 -2.87 -35.64 -0.63
C LEU A 166 -2.81 -37.00 -1.35
N ASN A 167 -3.77 -37.25 -2.26
CA ASN A 167 -3.88 -38.53 -2.96
C ASN A 167 -3.81 -38.42 -4.49
N GLY A 168 -3.78 -37.21 -5.06
CA GLY A 168 -3.71 -36.94 -6.49
C GLY A 168 -5.03 -37.15 -7.25
N GLU A 169 -6.15 -37.35 -6.54
CA GLU A 169 -7.45 -37.56 -7.16
C GLU A 169 -7.98 -36.26 -7.78
N ILE A 170 -8.40 -36.33 -9.04
CA ILE A 170 -9.02 -35.21 -9.76
C ILE A 170 -10.50 -35.49 -10.01
N ARG A 171 -11.36 -34.53 -9.70
CA ARG A 171 -12.81 -34.56 -9.91
C ARG A 171 -13.27 -33.33 -10.69
N ASN A 172 -14.45 -33.40 -11.30
CA ASN A 172 -15.10 -32.27 -11.97
C ASN A 172 -16.38 -31.86 -11.22
N ILE A 173 -16.58 -30.56 -11.07
CA ILE A 173 -17.80 -29.92 -10.54
C ILE A 173 -18.49 -29.22 -11.71
N PRO A 174 -19.72 -29.60 -12.10
CA PRO A 174 -20.39 -29.07 -13.29
C PRO A 174 -21.00 -27.67 -13.10
N ASP A 175 -20.63 -26.93 -12.05
CA ASP A 175 -21.21 -25.63 -11.72
C ASP A 175 -20.40 -24.47 -12.33
N GLU A 176 -21.08 -23.35 -12.56
CA GLU A 176 -20.42 -22.07 -12.81
C GLU A 176 -20.06 -21.43 -11.47
N LEU A 177 -18.76 -21.47 -11.13
CA LEU A 177 -18.23 -20.93 -9.89
C LEU A 177 -17.72 -19.51 -10.11
N HIS A 178 -18.02 -18.61 -9.19
CA HIS A 178 -17.47 -17.25 -9.17
C HIS A 178 -16.98 -16.92 -7.75
N GLY A 179 -15.84 -16.23 -7.63
CA GLY A 179 -15.28 -15.82 -6.33
C GLY A 179 -14.97 -17.00 -5.41
N MET A 180 -14.27 -18.00 -5.94
CA MET A 180 -13.91 -19.22 -5.23
C MET A 180 -12.96 -18.95 -4.06
N ARG A 181 -13.22 -19.59 -2.92
CA ARG A 181 -12.34 -19.63 -1.75
C ARG A 181 -12.41 -21.00 -1.09
N ILE A 182 -11.27 -21.51 -0.64
CA ILE A 182 -11.19 -22.78 0.08
C ILE A 182 -10.93 -22.49 1.55
N GLU A 183 -11.73 -23.10 2.43
CA GLU A 183 -11.53 -23.09 3.88
C GLU A 183 -11.56 -24.54 4.40
N GLY A 184 -10.40 -25.09 4.71
CA GLY A 184 -10.24 -26.52 5.01
C GLY A 184 -10.69 -27.39 3.83
N ASP A 185 -11.68 -28.25 4.08
CA ASP A 185 -12.26 -29.13 3.06
C ASP A 185 -13.50 -28.53 2.37
N GLN A 186 -13.75 -27.22 2.52
CA GLN A 186 -14.94 -26.57 1.99
C GLN A 186 -14.57 -25.55 0.92
N LEU A 187 -15.20 -25.66 -0.25
CA LEU A 187 -15.16 -24.64 -1.29
C LEU A 187 -16.38 -23.74 -1.17
N ILE A 188 -16.15 -22.45 -0.99
CA ILE A 188 -17.19 -21.43 -0.94
C ILE A 188 -17.11 -20.61 -2.22
N TYR A 189 -18.25 -20.43 -2.88
CA TYR A 189 -18.35 -19.73 -4.15
C TYR A 189 -19.74 -19.15 -4.36
N THR A 190 -19.82 -18.16 -5.24
CA THR A 190 -21.09 -17.70 -5.78
C THR A 190 -21.44 -18.53 -7.01
N SER A 191 -22.66 -19.07 -7.02
CA SER A 191 -23.23 -19.78 -8.16
C SER A 191 -24.19 -18.86 -8.90
N VAL A 192 -24.16 -18.91 -10.22
CA VAL A 192 -25.03 -18.08 -11.08
C VAL A 192 -25.91 -18.99 -11.92
N SER A 193 -27.22 -18.76 -11.92
CA SER A 193 -28.13 -19.47 -12.82
C SER A 193 -29.36 -18.62 -13.14
N TRP A 194 -29.67 -18.47 -14.44
CA TRP A 194 -30.85 -17.73 -14.92
C TRP A 194 -31.01 -16.30 -14.34
N GLY A 195 -29.91 -15.66 -13.97
CA GLY A 195 -29.88 -14.32 -13.36
C GLY A 195 -30.06 -14.29 -11.84
N ASP A 196 -30.33 -15.44 -11.20
CA ASP A 196 -30.22 -15.58 -9.76
C ASP A 196 -28.78 -15.91 -9.38
N VAL A 197 -28.29 -15.24 -8.34
CA VAL A 197 -26.97 -15.48 -7.76
C VAL A 197 -27.20 -15.94 -6.33
N TRP A 198 -26.60 -17.06 -5.95
CA TRP A 198 -26.66 -17.57 -4.59
C TRP A 198 -25.27 -17.96 -4.11
N LEU A 199 -25.12 -18.02 -2.79
CA LEU A 199 -23.88 -18.46 -2.19
C LEU A 199 -23.96 -19.95 -1.86
N THR A 200 -22.97 -20.70 -2.32
CA THR A 200 -22.88 -22.14 -2.14
C THR A 200 -21.61 -22.49 -1.38
N ARG A 201 -21.73 -23.45 -0.48
CA ARG A 201 -20.62 -24.19 0.11
C ARG A 201 -20.67 -25.61 -0.42
N LEU A 202 -19.55 -26.09 -0.95
CA LEU A 202 -19.36 -27.45 -1.40
C LEU A 202 -18.34 -28.13 -0.51
N ASP A 203 -18.70 -29.28 0.04
CA ASP A 203 -17.74 -30.15 0.71
C ASP A 203 -16.86 -30.83 -0.35
N LEU A 204 -15.55 -30.58 -0.34
CA LEU A 204 -14.63 -31.10 -1.36
C LEU A 204 -14.40 -32.62 -1.24
N THR A 205 -14.66 -33.19 -0.06
CA THR A 205 -14.52 -34.62 0.17
C THR A 205 -15.74 -35.38 -0.35
N THR A 206 -16.95 -34.92 -0.03
CA THR A 206 -18.21 -35.61 -0.37
C THR A 206 -18.88 -35.09 -1.64
N LEU A 207 -18.50 -33.89 -2.09
CA LEU A 207 -19.17 -33.09 -3.12
C LEU A 207 -20.62 -32.71 -2.77
N GLU A 208 -20.99 -32.78 -1.49
CA GLU A 208 -22.30 -32.32 -1.04
C GLU A 208 -22.35 -30.79 -1.05
N GLN A 209 -23.37 -30.25 -1.71
CA GLN A 209 -23.62 -28.82 -1.79
C GLN A 209 -24.60 -28.38 -0.70
N THR A 210 -24.22 -27.35 0.05
CA THR A 210 -25.07 -26.62 0.97
C THR A 210 -25.24 -25.21 0.45
N ARG A 211 -26.47 -24.81 0.14
CA ARG A 211 -26.76 -23.42 -0.18
C ARG A 211 -26.75 -22.59 1.11
N LEU A 212 -25.86 -21.62 1.20
CA LEU A 212 -25.73 -20.74 2.36
C LEU A 212 -26.73 -19.60 2.31
N TYR A 213 -27.00 -19.05 1.12
CA TYR A 213 -27.89 -17.91 0.95
C TYR A 213 -28.64 -17.96 -0.38
N ASP A 214 -29.97 -17.83 -0.35
CA ASP A 214 -30.84 -18.16 -1.49
C ASP A 214 -30.87 -17.16 -2.65
N LYS A 215 -30.62 -15.86 -2.39
CA LYS A 215 -30.74 -14.85 -3.44
C LYS A 215 -29.99 -13.57 -3.11
N LEU A 216 -28.80 -13.41 -3.68
CA LEU A 216 -28.17 -12.10 -3.81
C LEU A 216 -28.97 -11.35 -4.87
N GLN A 217 -29.58 -10.22 -4.50
CA GLN A 217 -30.54 -9.53 -5.38
C GLN A 217 -29.92 -9.09 -6.71
N LYS A 218 -28.59 -8.95 -6.79
CA LYS A 218 -27.81 -8.74 -8.02
C LYS A 218 -26.39 -9.29 -7.85
N MET A 219 -25.75 -9.61 -8.99
CA MET A 219 -24.33 -9.99 -9.11
C MET A 219 -23.34 -8.90 -8.61
N TYR A 220 -23.83 -7.69 -8.31
CA TYR A 220 -23.05 -6.53 -7.86
C TYR A 220 -23.01 -6.36 -6.32
N GLY A 221 -23.58 -7.30 -5.56
CA GLY A 221 -23.43 -7.28 -4.10
C GLY A 221 -21.97 -7.49 -3.71
N GLN A 222 -21.39 -6.54 -2.99
CA GLN A 222 -20.08 -6.72 -2.36
C GLN A 222 -20.21 -7.84 -1.32
N TYR A 223 -19.29 -8.80 -1.33
CA TYR A 223 -19.22 -9.82 -0.29
C TYR A 223 -17.78 -10.03 0.14
N ALA A 224 -17.62 -10.51 1.37
CA ALA A 224 -16.32 -10.84 1.93
C ALA A 224 -16.39 -12.10 2.78
N PHE A 225 -15.29 -12.83 2.80
CA PHE A 225 -15.07 -13.98 3.67
C PHE A 225 -13.88 -13.72 4.57
N GLY A 226 -13.98 -14.12 5.82
CA GLY A 226 -12.86 -14.09 6.74
C GLY A 226 -13.23 -14.68 8.08
N GLU A 227 -12.34 -15.48 8.65
CA GLU A 227 -12.44 -16.02 10.01
C GLU A 227 -13.80 -16.70 10.30
N GLY A 228 -14.26 -17.54 9.37
CA GLY A 228 -15.52 -18.26 9.49
C GLY A 228 -16.77 -17.38 9.39
N LYS A 229 -16.64 -16.14 8.89
CA LYS A 229 -17.76 -15.22 8.68
C LYS A 229 -17.95 -14.92 7.19
N LEU A 230 -19.20 -14.70 6.83
CA LEU A 230 -19.62 -14.15 5.56
C LEU A 230 -20.22 -12.77 5.78
N VAL A 231 -19.75 -11.78 5.02
CA VAL A 231 -20.39 -10.47 4.93
C VAL A 231 -21.05 -10.35 3.57
N LEU A 232 -22.32 -9.97 3.58
CA LEU A 232 -23.09 -9.65 2.39
C LEU A 232 -23.51 -8.18 2.45
N GLY A 233 -22.89 -7.35 1.62
CA GLY A 233 -23.37 -6.01 1.32
C GLY A 233 -24.64 -6.09 0.50
N ASP A 234 -25.67 -5.36 0.92
CA ASP A 234 -26.92 -5.24 0.20
C ASP A 234 -26.88 -3.90 -0.57
N PRO A 235 -26.59 -3.93 -1.88
CA PRO A 235 -26.15 -2.75 -2.62
C PRO A 235 -27.26 -1.73 -2.87
N TYR A 236 -28.50 -1.98 -2.44
CA TYR A 236 -29.60 -1.05 -2.67
C TYR A 236 -30.64 -1.13 -1.57
N THR A 237 -30.76 -0.07 -0.78
CA THR A 237 -32.07 0.26 -0.20
C THR A 237 -32.71 1.30 -1.08
N GLU A 238 -33.92 1.05 -1.57
CA GLU A 238 -34.73 2.09 -2.24
C GLU A 238 -35.06 3.26 -1.28
N ASN A 239 -34.82 3.07 0.02
CA ASN A 239 -35.28 3.95 1.09
C ASN A 239 -34.27 5.02 1.51
N ASP A 240 -32.95 4.77 1.40
CA ASP A 240 -31.92 5.76 1.74
C ASP A 240 -30.64 5.55 0.89
N PRO A 241 -30.35 6.44 -0.08
CA PRO A 241 -29.16 6.33 -0.92
C PRO A 241 -27.85 6.55 -0.15
N ASN A 242 -27.91 7.08 1.08
CA ASN A 242 -26.73 7.37 1.91
C ASN A 242 -26.47 6.28 2.96
N GLN A 243 -27.10 5.12 2.81
CA GLN A 243 -26.94 3.99 3.70
C GLN A 243 -26.81 2.70 2.90
N VAL A 244 -25.66 2.05 3.04
CA VAL A 244 -25.41 0.71 2.49
C VAL A 244 -25.53 -0.31 3.62
N PRO A 245 -26.66 -1.04 3.73
CA PRO A 245 -26.78 -2.11 4.71
C PRO A 245 -25.93 -3.30 4.33
N PHE A 246 -25.55 -4.06 5.35
CA PHE A 246 -24.95 -5.37 5.17
C PHE A 246 -25.40 -6.33 6.27
N SER A 247 -25.27 -7.61 5.99
CA SER A 247 -25.54 -8.68 6.96
C SER A 247 -24.32 -9.54 7.15
N VAL A 248 -24.10 -9.98 8.38
CA VAL A 248 -23.00 -10.89 8.73
C VAL A 248 -23.57 -12.23 9.14
N TYR A 249 -23.00 -13.30 8.63
CA TYR A 249 -23.39 -14.68 8.91
C TYR A 249 -22.20 -15.47 9.42
N ASP A 250 -22.46 -16.37 10.35
CA ASP A 250 -21.53 -17.40 10.80
C ASP A 250 -21.57 -18.55 9.79
N LEU A 251 -20.44 -18.88 9.17
CA LEU A 251 -20.37 -19.90 8.12
C LEU A 251 -20.55 -21.31 8.67
N GLN A 252 -20.16 -21.57 9.93
CA GLN A 252 -20.25 -22.91 10.50
C GLN A 252 -21.72 -23.28 10.78
N THR A 253 -22.45 -22.37 11.41
CA THR A 253 -23.84 -22.56 11.85
C THR A 253 -24.87 -22.12 10.81
N ASN A 254 -24.44 -21.38 9.78
CA ASN A 254 -25.28 -20.69 8.81
C ASN A 254 -26.30 -19.72 9.47
N GLN A 255 -25.98 -19.22 10.66
CA GLN A 255 -26.84 -18.28 11.38
C GLN A 255 -26.41 -16.84 11.12
N LYS A 256 -27.40 -15.95 11.02
CA LYS A 256 -27.16 -14.52 10.92
C LYS A 256 -26.66 -13.99 12.27
N ILE A 257 -25.47 -13.43 12.29
CA ILE A 257 -24.87 -12.75 13.44
C ILE A 257 -25.57 -11.41 13.66
N GLY A 258 -25.77 -10.64 12.59
CA GLY A 258 -26.39 -9.32 12.67
C GLY A 258 -26.62 -8.65 11.33
N SER A 259 -27.29 -7.49 11.39
CA SER A 259 -27.39 -6.53 10.30
C SER A 259 -26.88 -5.19 10.77
N PHE A 260 -26.14 -4.53 9.89
CA PHE A 260 -25.43 -3.30 10.15
C PHE A 260 -25.55 -2.39 8.93
N VAL A 261 -25.07 -1.17 9.06
CA VAL A 261 -25.16 -0.16 8.00
C VAL A 261 -23.86 0.64 7.95
N PHE A 262 -23.37 0.87 6.73
CA PHE A 262 -22.43 1.93 6.44
C PHE A 262 -23.21 3.20 6.07
N PRO A 263 -23.12 4.30 6.84
CA PRO A 263 -23.76 5.57 6.53
C PRO A 263 -23.00 6.35 5.44
N TYR A 264 -22.82 5.73 4.28
CA TYR A 264 -22.16 6.24 3.09
C TYR A 264 -22.96 5.85 1.86
N GLU A 265 -22.77 6.56 0.75
CA GLU A 265 -23.46 6.29 -0.51
C GLU A 265 -22.91 5.08 -1.25
N SER A 266 -21.62 4.76 -1.05
CA SER A 266 -20.98 3.63 -1.69
C SER A 266 -19.95 2.98 -0.79
N VAL A 267 -19.89 1.65 -0.91
CA VAL A 267 -19.00 0.78 -0.15
C VAL A 267 -18.30 -0.15 -1.12
N TYR A 268 -16.97 -0.24 -1.02
CA TYR A 268 -16.15 -1.14 -1.82
C TYR A 268 -15.18 -1.92 -0.96
N ASN A 269 -14.64 -3.00 -1.55
CA ASN A 269 -13.54 -3.79 -0.99
C ASN A 269 -13.80 -4.22 0.47
N LEU A 270 -14.92 -4.92 0.71
CA LEU A 270 -15.26 -5.40 2.04
C LEU A 270 -14.20 -6.41 2.52
N THR A 271 -13.73 -6.25 3.76
CA THR A 271 -12.81 -7.21 4.40
C THR A 271 -13.27 -7.51 5.82
N VAL A 272 -13.20 -8.78 6.23
CA VAL A 272 -13.46 -9.19 7.61
C VAL A 272 -12.14 -9.46 8.30
N SER A 273 -11.92 -8.84 9.45
CA SER A 273 -10.83 -9.23 10.33
C SER A 273 -11.24 -9.05 11.78
N GLU A 274 -10.99 -10.06 12.59
CA GLU A 274 -11.49 -10.24 13.95
C GLU A 274 -13.03 -10.07 14.02
N ASN A 275 -13.46 -9.13 14.85
CA ASN A 275 -14.87 -8.75 15.01
C ASN A 275 -15.18 -7.43 14.31
N ARG A 276 -14.44 -7.10 13.24
CA ARG A 276 -14.60 -5.85 12.48
C ARG A 276 -14.82 -6.14 11.00
N VAL A 277 -15.67 -5.33 10.37
CA VAL A 277 -15.88 -5.34 8.93
C VAL A 277 -15.36 -4.03 8.37
N PHE A 278 -14.25 -4.09 7.65
CA PHE A 278 -13.60 -2.95 7.01
C PHE A 278 -14.17 -2.71 5.61
N ALA A 279 -14.10 -1.46 5.17
CA ALA A 279 -14.60 -1.00 3.88
C ALA A 279 -13.91 0.27 3.39
N GLU A 280 -13.83 0.41 2.07
CA GLU A 280 -13.65 1.71 1.40
C GLU A 280 -15.02 2.41 1.32
N LEU A 281 -15.10 3.63 1.84
CA LEU A 281 -16.33 4.39 2.00
C LEU A 281 -16.29 5.68 1.18
N TYR A 282 -17.34 5.94 0.39
CA TYR A 282 -17.45 7.10 -0.49
C TYR A 282 -18.83 7.77 -0.40
N ASN A 283 -18.84 9.10 -0.47
CA ASN A 283 -20.01 9.94 -0.74
C ASN A 283 -19.88 10.66 -2.09
N GLU A 284 -20.98 11.25 -2.57
CA GLU A 284 -20.95 12.05 -3.79
C GLU A 284 -19.94 13.19 -3.70
N GLY A 285 -19.00 13.21 -4.63
CA GLY A 285 -17.96 14.24 -4.73
C GLY A 285 -16.67 13.94 -3.95
N ASP A 286 -16.58 12.80 -3.27
CA ASP A 286 -15.32 12.36 -2.66
C ASP A 286 -14.30 11.99 -3.75
N GLU A 287 -13.11 12.59 -3.68
CA GLU A 287 -11.99 12.27 -4.59
C GLU A 287 -11.21 11.01 -4.14
N MET A 288 -11.22 10.72 -2.83
CA MET A 288 -10.49 9.61 -2.21
C MET A 288 -11.41 8.85 -1.24
N ALA A 289 -11.15 7.56 -1.06
CA ALA A 289 -11.88 6.72 -0.11
C ALA A 289 -11.61 7.15 1.33
N THR A 290 -12.62 7.05 2.19
CA THR A 290 -12.41 6.96 3.64
C THR A 290 -12.31 5.49 4.04
N LEU A 291 -11.26 5.10 4.76
CA LEU A 291 -11.22 3.77 5.40
C LEU A 291 -12.07 3.80 6.66
N GLY A 292 -13.04 2.88 6.76
CA GLY A 292 -13.81 2.70 7.97
C GLY A 292 -14.07 1.23 8.28
N TYR A 293 -14.51 0.97 9.51
CA TYR A 293 -14.93 -0.36 9.93
C TYR A 293 -16.13 -0.30 10.87
N VAL A 294 -16.99 -1.30 10.79
CA VAL A 294 -18.03 -1.54 11.79
C VAL A 294 -17.52 -2.58 12.79
N ASP A 295 -17.53 -2.25 14.07
CA ASP A 295 -17.30 -3.22 15.14
C ASP A 295 -18.58 -4.03 15.38
N LEU A 296 -18.52 -5.34 15.18
CA LEU A 296 -19.67 -6.22 15.30
C LEU A 296 -20.14 -6.42 16.75
N THR A 297 -19.32 -6.03 17.73
CA THR A 297 -19.65 -6.11 19.16
C THR A 297 -20.67 -5.05 19.55
N ASP A 298 -20.45 -3.81 19.10
CA ASP A 298 -21.28 -2.67 19.48
C ASP A 298 -22.11 -2.09 18.32
N GLY A 299 -21.85 -2.58 17.10
CA GLY A 299 -22.54 -2.23 15.87
C GLY A 299 -22.24 -0.83 15.35
N LYS A 300 -21.20 -0.15 15.86
CA LYS A 300 -20.86 1.22 15.45
C LYS A 300 -19.82 1.26 14.34
N LEU A 301 -19.98 2.25 13.46
CA LEU A 301 -18.97 2.64 12.50
C LEU A 301 -17.87 3.47 13.17
N TYR A 302 -16.63 3.15 12.84
CA TYR A 302 -15.44 3.93 13.12
C TYR A 302 -14.70 4.24 11.83
N THR A 303 -14.17 5.45 11.70
CA THR A 303 -13.28 5.82 10.60
C THR A 303 -11.83 5.73 11.07
N VAL A 304 -10.95 5.28 10.20
CA VAL A 304 -9.51 5.21 10.46
C VAL A 304 -8.85 6.40 9.77
N GLU A 305 -8.05 7.18 10.51
CA GLU A 305 -7.24 8.26 9.94
C GLU A 305 -6.05 7.65 9.20
N THR A 306 -6.11 7.69 7.87
CA THR A 306 -5.11 7.17 6.93
C THR A 306 -4.53 8.29 6.07
N PRO A 307 -3.33 8.11 5.49
CA PRO A 307 -2.97 8.81 4.26
C PRO A 307 -3.96 8.52 3.13
N ASP A 308 -3.93 9.31 2.07
CA ASP A 308 -4.68 9.01 0.84
C ASP A 308 -4.26 7.63 0.31
N PHE A 309 -5.21 6.85 -0.17
CA PHE A 309 -4.98 5.49 -0.64
C PHE A 309 -5.93 5.10 -1.78
N VAL A 310 -5.51 4.12 -2.58
CA VAL A 310 -6.28 3.60 -3.73
C VAL A 310 -6.86 2.22 -3.47
N THR A 311 -6.21 1.42 -2.63
CA THR A 311 -6.71 0.12 -2.19
C THR A 311 -6.07 -0.25 -0.87
N TYR A 312 -6.67 -1.17 -0.13
CA TYR A 312 -6.16 -1.64 1.14
C TYR A 312 -6.30 -3.16 1.29
N ALA A 313 -5.49 -3.71 2.20
CA ALA A 313 -5.71 -5.01 2.81
C ALA A 313 -5.46 -4.89 4.32
N VAL A 314 -6.19 -5.66 5.12
CA VAL A 314 -6.09 -5.58 6.59
C VAL A 314 -6.06 -6.97 7.22
N TYR A 315 -5.25 -7.11 8.26
CA TYR A 315 -5.22 -8.26 9.14
C TYR A 315 -5.05 -7.79 10.59
N ARG A 316 -6.07 -8.02 11.42
CA ARG A 316 -6.20 -7.48 12.77
C ARG A 316 -6.03 -5.96 12.76
N ASP A 317 -5.00 -5.46 13.43
CA ASP A 317 -4.63 -4.05 13.47
C ASP A 317 -3.51 -3.69 12.47
N VAL A 318 -3.05 -4.62 11.62
CA VAL A 318 -2.05 -4.35 10.58
C VAL A 318 -2.76 -4.02 9.27
N LEU A 319 -2.39 -2.89 8.67
CA LEU A 319 -3.02 -2.33 7.49
C LEU A 319 -1.97 -2.09 6.40
N ALA A 320 -2.22 -2.65 5.22
CA ALA A 320 -1.45 -2.37 4.02
C ALA A 320 -2.25 -1.39 3.14
N LEU A 321 -1.68 -0.23 2.81
CA LEU A 321 -2.31 0.78 1.96
C LEU A 321 -1.50 0.97 0.68
N SER A 322 -2.18 1.04 -0.46
CA SER A 322 -1.59 1.52 -1.71
C SER A 322 -1.66 3.05 -1.75
N THR A 323 -0.60 3.72 -1.34
CA THR A 323 -0.51 5.18 -1.18
C THR A 323 -0.02 5.83 -2.49
N PRO A 324 -0.55 7.01 -2.87
CA PRO A 324 -0.03 7.77 -4.00
C PRO A 324 1.37 8.36 -3.71
N GLU A 325 2.34 8.02 -4.55
CA GLU A 325 3.62 8.72 -4.68
C GLU A 325 3.63 9.56 -5.97
N THR A 326 4.52 10.56 -6.04
CA THR A 326 4.58 11.61 -7.10
C THR A 326 4.27 11.20 -8.55
N SER A 327 4.53 9.96 -8.97
CA SER A 327 4.19 9.44 -10.30
C SER A 327 3.52 8.05 -10.33
N SER A 328 3.29 7.41 -9.17
CA SER A 328 2.76 6.04 -9.09
C SER A 328 2.27 5.73 -7.68
N ASN A 329 1.51 4.66 -7.50
CA ASN A 329 1.13 4.20 -6.15
C ASN A 329 2.01 3.03 -5.71
N THR A 330 2.38 2.97 -4.44
CA THR A 330 3.12 1.84 -3.85
C THR A 330 2.46 1.39 -2.55
N VAL A 331 2.75 0.16 -2.11
CA VAL A 331 2.21 -0.37 -0.84
C VAL A 331 3.09 0.03 0.33
N GLU A 332 2.46 0.66 1.32
CA GLU A 332 3.03 0.97 2.63
C GLU A 332 2.29 0.20 3.73
N LEU A 333 2.98 -0.06 4.85
CA LEU A 333 2.41 -0.73 6.02
C LEU A 333 2.19 0.21 7.19
N PHE A 334 1.09 -0.03 7.89
CA PHE A 334 0.66 0.74 9.05
C PHE A 334 0.13 -0.19 10.14
N LYS A 335 0.18 0.28 11.38
CA LYS A 335 -0.54 -0.27 12.53
C LYS A 335 -1.67 0.67 12.93
N ILE A 336 -2.87 0.14 13.07
CA ILE A 336 -4.04 0.88 13.53
C ILE A 336 -3.98 0.95 15.06
N LYS A 337 -3.89 2.15 15.63
CA LYS A 337 -4.01 2.39 17.07
C LYS A 337 -4.92 3.58 17.31
N ASN A 338 -5.95 3.41 18.13
CA ASN A 338 -6.94 4.46 18.41
C ASN A 338 -7.51 5.11 17.14
N ASN A 339 -7.84 4.27 16.13
CA ASN A 339 -8.36 4.70 14.84
C ASN A 339 -7.44 5.64 14.04
N LYS A 340 -6.13 5.56 14.29
CA LYS A 340 -5.10 6.26 13.53
C LYS A 340 -4.09 5.27 13.00
N THR A 341 -3.58 5.53 11.82
CA THR A 341 -2.48 4.76 11.25
C THR A 341 -1.14 5.25 11.78
N HIS A 342 -0.27 4.31 12.11
CA HIS A 342 1.12 4.53 12.45
C HIS A 342 1.99 3.74 11.49
N ALA A 343 2.84 4.42 10.71
CA ALA A 343 3.67 3.76 9.71
C ALA A 343 4.58 2.70 10.34
N LEU A 344 4.74 1.58 9.65
CA LEU A 344 5.67 0.51 9.97
C LEU A 344 6.77 0.51 8.90
N PRO A 345 8.05 0.74 9.23
CA PRO A 345 9.12 0.92 8.25
C PRO A 345 9.57 -0.39 7.56
N VAL A 346 8.77 -1.46 7.65
CA VAL A 346 9.09 -2.80 7.13
C VAL A 346 9.30 -2.81 5.62
N LEU A 347 8.52 -2.02 4.87
CA LEU A 347 8.63 -1.92 3.41
C LEU A 347 9.37 -0.65 2.94
N ALA A 348 9.77 0.25 3.84
CA ALA A 348 10.24 1.59 3.48
C ALA A 348 11.56 1.60 2.69
N HIS A 349 12.41 0.58 2.88
CA HIS A 349 13.68 0.44 2.17
C HIS A 349 13.53 -0.15 0.76
N ILE A 350 12.36 -0.70 0.43
CA ILE A 350 12.10 -1.33 -0.86
C ILE A 350 11.93 -0.25 -1.92
N GLN A 351 12.86 -0.22 -2.87
CA GLN A 351 12.86 0.78 -3.95
C GLN A 351 11.93 0.39 -5.10
N GLU A 352 11.52 -0.87 -5.17
CA GLU A 352 10.64 -1.34 -6.22
C GLU A 352 9.18 -1.04 -5.90
N ARG A 353 8.38 -0.72 -6.92
CA ARG A 353 6.96 -0.46 -6.75
C ARG A 353 6.22 -1.71 -6.29
N LEU A 354 5.51 -1.59 -5.17
CA LEU A 354 4.72 -2.66 -4.59
C LEU A 354 3.25 -2.51 -4.96
N VAL A 355 2.58 -3.61 -5.30
CA VAL A 355 1.18 -3.62 -5.74
C VAL A 355 0.42 -4.82 -5.18
N ARG A 356 -0.92 -4.72 -5.18
CA ARG A 356 -1.86 -5.78 -4.79
C ARG A 356 -1.57 -6.42 -3.42
N PRO A 357 -1.67 -5.62 -2.34
CA PRO A 357 -1.57 -6.18 -1.00
C PRO A 357 -2.71 -7.18 -0.76
N ARG A 358 -2.38 -8.33 -0.18
CA ARG A 358 -3.36 -9.34 0.24
C ARG A 358 -2.84 -10.08 1.46
N PHE A 359 -3.70 -10.28 2.46
CA PHE A 359 -3.38 -11.10 3.62
C PHE A 359 -3.93 -12.51 3.46
N THR A 360 -3.17 -13.49 3.91
CA THR A 360 -3.68 -14.84 4.18
C THR A 360 -4.49 -14.84 5.48
N PRO A 361 -5.36 -15.85 5.71
CA PRO A 361 -6.08 -16.01 6.97
C PRO A 361 -5.16 -16.08 8.22
N GLU A 362 -3.91 -16.48 8.05
CA GLU A 362 -2.89 -16.66 9.08
C GLU A 362 -2.11 -15.36 9.35
N GLY A 363 -2.35 -14.31 8.56
CA GLY A 363 -1.73 -13.00 8.74
C GLY A 363 -0.45 -12.79 7.97
N ILE A 364 -0.21 -13.55 6.90
CA ILE A 364 0.90 -13.31 6.01
C ILE A 364 0.46 -12.34 4.90
N LEU A 365 1.10 -11.18 4.83
CA LEU A 365 0.94 -10.24 3.74
C LEU A 365 1.74 -10.71 2.53
N VAL A 366 1.11 -10.75 1.36
CA VAL A 366 1.77 -10.88 0.08
C VAL A 366 1.60 -9.59 -0.71
N VAL A 367 2.71 -9.03 -1.19
CA VAL A 367 2.73 -7.88 -2.10
C VAL A 367 3.56 -8.22 -3.33
N ASN A 368 3.06 -7.88 -4.51
CA ASN A 368 3.77 -8.08 -5.77
C ASN A 368 4.71 -6.91 -6.05
N VAL A 369 5.84 -7.19 -6.67
CA VAL A 369 6.75 -6.17 -7.20
C VAL A 369 6.46 -5.95 -8.68
N GLU A 370 6.30 -4.70 -9.11
CA GLU A 370 6.22 -4.33 -10.52
C GLU A 370 7.62 -3.93 -11.05
N ASN A 371 8.25 -4.80 -11.87
CA ASN A 371 9.56 -4.51 -12.49
C ASN A 371 9.71 -5.19 -13.88
N ALA A 372 10.56 -4.62 -14.75
CA ALA A 372 10.68 -4.95 -16.18
C ALA A 372 11.57 -6.16 -16.54
N GLY A 373 11.96 -7.02 -15.59
CA GLY A 373 12.94 -8.08 -15.88
C GLY A 373 12.76 -9.40 -15.14
N PHE A 374 12.36 -9.36 -13.86
CA PHE A 374 12.08 -10.53 -13.05
C PHE A 374 10.99 -10.17 -12.04
N TYR A 375 10.02 -11.05 -11.87
CA TYR A 375 8.95 -10.82 -10.91
C TYR A 375 9.26 -11.46 -9.57
N SER A 376 9.20 -10.63 -8.55
CA SER A 376 9.32 -11.02 -7.16
C SER A 376 8.08 -10.62 -6.39
N MET A 377 7.87 -11.27 -5.25
CA MET A 377 6.88 -10.89 -4.25
C MET A 377 7.62 -10.67 -2.94
N TYR A 378 7.09 -9.82 -2.10
CA TYR A 378 7.48 -9.78 -0.69
C TYR A 378 6.38 -10.42 0.14
N VAL A 379 6.82 -11.24 1.10
CA VAL A 379 5.99 -11.93 2.07
C VAL A 379 6.32 -11.35 3.43
N VAL A 380 5.31 -10.84 4.16
CA VAL A 380 5.49 -10.24 5.48
C VAL A 380 4.62 -10.93 6.51
N ASP A 381 5.22 -11.45 7.57
CA ASP A 381 4.48 -12.04 8.69
C ASP A 381 3.98 -10.95 9.65
N ALA A 382 2.68 -10.63 9.58
CA ALA A 382 2.08 -9.59 10.40
C ALA A 382 2.13 -9.90 11.89
N ASN A 383 2.18 -11.18 12.28
CA ASN A 383 2.24 -11.59 13.69
C ASN A 383 3.62 -11.28 14.32
N LYS A 384 4.63 -10.95 13.51
CA LYS A 384 5.96 -10.52 13.96
C LYS A 384 6.15 -9.00 13.97
N LEU A 385 5.10 -8.24 13.64
CA LEU A 385 5.11 -6.78 13.61
C LEU A 385 4.58 -6.16 14.93
N ASP A 386 4.51 -6.97 15.99
CA ASP A 386 3.82 -6.61 17.23
C ASP A 386 4.63 -5.83 18.25
#